data_AF-A0A3D4DJ43-F1
#
_entry.id   AF-A0A3D4DJ43-F1
#
_cell.length_a   1.000
_cell.length_b   1.000
_cell.length_c   1.000
_cell.angle_alpha   90.00
_cell.angle_beta   90.00
_cell.angle_gamma   90.00
#
_symmetry.space_group_name_H-M   'P 1'
#
loop_
_entity.id
_entity.type
_entity.pdbx_description
1 polymer ?
#
loop_
_entity_poly.entity_id
_entity_poly.type
_entity_poly.pdbx_seq_one_letter_code
_entity_poly.pdbx_strand_id
1 'polypeptide(L)'
;MGFIKKHSKCLVITILITLVILGGVNIYNNGWKDFIKMNAYEIVTIAIALLVTYYLTERKNDIRKLNNKIENICNNMQVYLREEYGITPSKKNKEKVLMNIRYISNKIHILEKLSEKNKEIKDSISYIKKEHKKYIEFVDDNFDQEDIYFQEENRQEKLKSIINNIDNKLDEIIVYLYTGQIPIVHSEQE
;
A
#
# COMPACT_ATOMS: atom_id res chain seq x y z
N MET A 1 -0.34 8.94 18.33
CA MET A 1 0.47 7.69 18.27
C MET A 1 1.05 7.19 19.60
N GLY A 2 1.28 8.03 20.62
CA GLY A 2 1.84 7.56 21.91
C GLY A 2 0.89 6.77 22.82
N PHE A 3 -0.42 7.09 22.78
CA PHE A 3 -1.42 6.51 23.68
C PHE A 3 -1.68 5.00 23.43
N ILE A 4 -1.73 4.60 22.16
CA ILE A 4 -1.97 3.20 21.74
C ILE A 4 -0.77 2.30 22.12
N LYS A 5 0.48 2.80 21.96
CA LYS A 5 1.68 2.08 22.40
C LYS A 5 1.72 1.88 23.92
N LYS A 6 1.25 2.86 24.71
CA LYS A 6 1.21 2.76 26.19
C LYS A 6 0.20 1.69 26.66
N HIS A 7 -0.99 1.64 26.08
CA HIS A 7 -2.01 0.63 26.41
C HIS A 7 -1.58 -0.80 26.01
N SER A 8 -0.96 -0.98 24.85
CA SER A 8 -0.46 -2.30 24.44
C SER A 8 0.63 -2.84 25.38
N LYS A 9 1.54 -1.98 25.84
CA LYS A 9 2.56 -2.36 26.84
C LYS A 9 1.95 -2.68 28.20
N CYS A 10 0.95 -1.91 28.62
CA CYS A 10 0.25 -2.13 29.88
C CYS A 10 -0.49 -3.49 29.87
N LEU A 11 -1.19 -3.82 28.78
CA LEU A 11 -1.84 -5.12 28.59
C LEU A 11 -0.86 -6.29 28.64
N VAL A 12 0.30 -6.19 27.97
CA VAL A 12 1.32 -7.25 28.00
C VAL A 12 1.87 -7.44 29.41
N ILE A 13 2.11 -6.35 30.14
CA ILE A 13 2.56 -6.41 31.54
C ILE A 13 1.49 -7.04 32.43
N THR A 14 0.21 -6.68 32.26
CA THR A 14 -0.89 -7.29 33.02
C THR A 14 -0.99 -8.79 32.75
N ILE A 15 -0.93 -9.23 31.49
CA ILE A 15 -0.96 -10.65 31.12
C ILE A 15 0.22 -11.41 31.74
N LEU A 16 1.42 -10.85 31.71
CA LEU A 16 2.61 -11.44 32.33
C LEU A 16 2.45 -11.58 33.85
N ILE A 17 1.94 -10.55 34.53
CA ILE A 17 1.69 -10.58 35.98
C ILE A 17 0.64 -11.66 36.30
N THR A 18 -0.44 -11.76 35.52
CA THR A 18 -1.47 -12.79 35.73
C THR A 18 -0.91 -14.19 35.52
N LEU A 19 -0.07 -14.41 34.50
CA LEU A 19 0.61 -15.70 34.27
C LEU A 19 1.55 -16.08 35.42
N VAL A 20 2.29 -15.11 35.98
CA VAL A 20 3.18 -15.32 37.12
C VAL A 20 2.38 -15.66 38.39
N ILE A 21 1.26 -14.98 38.65
CA ILE A 21 0.38 -15.27 39.79
C ILE A 21 -0.24 -16.66 39.65
N LEU A 22 -0.79 -17.00 38.48
CA LEU A 22 -1.38 -18.32 38.23
C LEU A 22 -0.35 -19.44 38.34
N GLY A 23 0.86 -19.23 37.80
CA GLY A 23 1.98 -20.16 37.94
C GLY A 23 2.38 -20.33 39.41
N GLY A 24 2.53 -19.23 40.16
CA GLY A 24 2.89 -19.25 41.57
C GLY A 24 1.86 -19.93 42.46
N VAL A 25 0.56 -19.67 42.27
CA VAL A 25 -0.54 -20.33 43.00
C VAL A 25 -0.56 -21.83 42.70
N ASN A 26 -0.34 -22.23 41.45
CA ASN A 26 -0.31 -23.63 41.06
C ASN A 26 0.92 -24.37 41.64
N ILE A 27 2.09 -23.73 41.64
CA ILE A 27 3.31 -24.23 42.29
C ILE A 27 3.12 -24.37 43.80
N TYR A 28 2.46 -23.42 44.46
CA TYR A 28 2.20 -23.45 45.89
C TYR A 28 1.27 -24.61 46.27
N ASN A 29 0.20 -24.82 45.49
CA ASN A 29 -0.81 -25.85 45.78
C ASN A 29 -0.36 -27.28 45.40
N ASN A 30 0.31 -27.44 44.26
CA ASN A 30 0.66 -28.77 43.72
C ASN A 30 2.15 -29.10 43.88
N GLY A 31 2.96 -28.17 44.40
CA GLY A 31 4.40 -28.34 44.54
C GLY A 31 5.16 -28.21 43.21
N TRP A 32 6.43 -27.80 43.31
CA TRP A 32 7.31 -27.56 42.16
C TRP A 32 7.46 -28.78 41.22
N LYS A 33 7.42 -30.00 41.79
CA LYS A 33 7.59 -31.24 41.04
C LYS A 33 6.39 -31.55 40.14
N ASP A 34 5.15 -31.30 40.59
CA ASP A 34 3.97 -31.55 39.76
C ASP A 34 3.70 -30.42 38.77
N PHE A 35 4.14 -29.19 39.08
CA PHE A 35 4.14 -28.08 38.13
C PHE A 35 5.12 -28.29 36.97
N ILE A 36 6.31 -28.86 37.24
CA ILE A 36 7.33 -29.19 36.23
C ILE A 36 7.11 -30.55 35.58
N LYS A 37 6.14 -31.36 36.04
CA LYS A 37 5.65 -32.54 35.30
C LYS A 37 4.85 -32.12 34.06
N MET A 38 5.37 -31.18 33.29
CA MET A 38 4.97 -31.08 31.90
C MET A 38 5.46 -32.33 31.19
N ASN A 39 4.54 -33.02 30.52
CA ASN A 39 4.92 -34.13 29.69
C ASN A 39 5.85 -33.62 28.57
N ALA A 40 6.85 -34.40 28.15
CA ALA A 40 7.74 -34.03 27.04
C ALA A 40 6.93 -33.61 25.80
N TYR A 41 5.76 -34.21 25.61
CA TYR A 41 4.76 -33.83 24.60
C TYR A 41 4.28 -32.38 24.72
N GLU A 42 4.01 -31.88 25.92
CA GLU A 42 3.52 -30.51 26.15
C GLU A 42 4.62 -29.48 25.87
N ILE A 43 5.86 -29.77 26.27
CA ILE A 43 7.02 -28.93 25.98
C ILE A 43 7.24 -28.84 24.45
N VAL A 44 7.20 -29.97 23.75
CA VAL A 44 7.32 -30.01 22.28
C VAL A 44 6.17 -29.27 21.61
N THR A 45 4.94 -29.42 22.12
CA THR A 45 3.75 -28.74 21.59
C THR A 45 3.88 -27.22 21.72
N ILE A 46 4.32 -26.71 22.87
CA ILE A 46 4.57 -25.28 23.09
C ILE A 46 5.68 -24.77 22.17
N ALA A 47 6.78 -25.52 22.02
CA ALA A 47 7.87 -25.15 21.15
C ALA A 47 7.40 -25.00 19.69
N ILE A 48 6.61 -25.96 19.18
CA ILE A 48 6.02 -25.89 17.83
C ILE A 48 5.07 -24.70 17.72
N ALA A 49 4.19 -24.49 18.70
CA ALA A 49 3.25 -23.36 18.69
C ALA A 49 3.96 -22.00 18.66
N LEU A 50 5.05 -21.84 19.40
CA LEU A 50 5.88 -20.64 19.39
C LEU A 50 6.54 -20.41 18.02
N LEU A 51 7.10 -21.46 17.41
CA LEU A 51 7.70 -21.38 16.09
C LEU A 51 6.68 -20.99 15.01
N VAL A 52 5.51 -21.63 15.01
CA VAL A 52 4.42 -21.31 14.07
C VAL A 52 3.92 -19.89 14.27
N THR A 53 3.69 -19.47 15.51
CA THR A 53 3.21 -18.11 15.83
C THR A 53 4.22 -17.05 15.41
N TYR A 54 5.51 -17.29 15.67
CA TYR A 54 6.60 -16.41 15.23
C TYR A 54 6.60 -16.28 13.71
N TYR A 55 6.61 -17.40 12.98
CA TYR A 55 6.60 -17.40 11.52
C TYR A 55 5.40 -16.66 10.91
N LEU A 56 4.20 -16.91 11.44
CA LEU A 56 2.98 -16.23 10.98
C LEU A 56 3.03 -14.72 11.27
N THR A 57 3.56 -14.34 12.43
CA THR A 57 3.72 -12.93 12.82
C THR A 57 4.72 -12.21 11.92
N GLU A 58 5.87 -12.83 11.64
CA GLU A 58 6.88 -12.29 10.76
C GLU A 58 6.36 -12.12 9.33
N ARG A 59 5.71 -13.16 8.79
CA ARG A 59 5.06 -13.10 7.47
C ARG A 59 4.02 -11.98 7.39
N LYS A 60 3.17 -11.81 8.41
CA LYS A 60 2.19 -10.71 8.46
C LYS A 60 2.87 -9.35 8.51
N ASN A 61 3.97 -9.22 9.26
CA ASN A 61 4.75 -8.00 9.33
C ASN A 61 5.36 -7.62 7.98
N ASP A 62 5.90 -8.59 7.24
CA ASP A 62 6.53 -8.32 5.95
C ASP A 62 5.51 -7.95 4.87
N ILE A 63 4.34 -8.60 4.86
CA ILE A 63 3.22 -8.19 4.01
C ILE A 63 2.82 -6.75 4.34
N ARG A 64 2.68 -6.39 5.62
CA ARG A 64 2.35 -5.02 6.03
C ARG A 64 3.41 -4.01 5.59
N LYS A 65 4.70 -4.32 5.74
CA LYS A 65 5.79 -3.45 5.27
C LYS A 65 5.73 -3.25 3.76
N LEU A 66 5.43 -4.31 3.00
CA LEU A 66 5.28 -4.23 1.55
C LEU A 66 4.07 -3.35 1.18
N ASN A 67 2.91 -3.60 1.77
CA ASN A 67 1.70 -2.80 1.55
C ASN A 67 1.94 -1.32 1.84
N ASN A 68 2.57 -0.99 2.98
CA ASN A 68 2.91 0.40 3.32
C ASN A 68 3.85 1.05 2.28
N LYS A 69 4.77 0.29 1.68
CA LYS A 69 5.63 0.82 0.61
C LYS A 69 4.83 1.11 -0.67
N ILE A 70 3.92 0.20 -1.05
CA ILE A 70 3.04 0.38 -2.21
C ILE A 70 2.13 1.58 -2.00
N GLU A 71 1.48 1.67 -0.84
CA GLU A 71 0.62 2.78 -0.45
C GLU A 71 1.38 4.12 -0.49
N ASN A 72 2.58 4.18 0.10
CA ASN A 72 3.38 5.39 0.03
C ASN A 72 3.74 5.80 -1.40
N ILE A 73 4.00 4.85 -2.30
CA ILE A 73 4.25 5.17 -3.70
C ILE A 73 2.98 5.71 -4.36
N CYS A 74 1.82 5.10 -4.10
CA CYS A 74 0.53 5.57 -4.61
C CYS A 74 0.27 7.01 -4.13
N ASN A 75 0.30 7.25 -2.82
CA ASN A 75 0.11 8.59 -2.24
C ASN A 75 1.05 9.64 -2.85
N ASN A 76 2.33 9.31 -2.99
CA ASN A 76 3.30 10.23 -3.61
C ASN A 76 3.00 10.50 -5.09
N MET A 77 2.55 9.49 -5.84
CA MET A 77 2.11 9.67 -7.21
C MET A 77 0.88 10.57 -7.28
N GLN A 78 -0.13 10.36 -6.43
CA GLN A 78 -1.35 11.17 -6.40
C GLN A 78 -1.07 12.65 -6.11
N VAL A 79 -0.20 12.92 -5.12
CA VAL A 79 0.27 14.29 -4.84
C VAL A 79 0.94 14.89 -6.08
N TYR A 80 1.86 14.15 -6.70
CA TYR A 80 2.56 14.62 -7.90
C TYR A 80 1.65 14.82 -9.12
N LEU A 81 0.63 13.97 -9.27
CA LEU A 81 -0.37 14.07 -10.34
C LEU A 81 -1.16 15.37 -10.24
N ARG A 82 -1.58 15.72 -9.01
CA ARG A 82 -2.34 16.95 -8.74
C ARG A 82 -1.50 18.21 -8.84
N GLU A 83 -0.25 18.18 -8.38
CA GLU A 83 0.59 19.37 -8.30
C GLU A 83 1.37 19.67 -9.59
N GLU A 84 1.90 18.63 -10.25
CA GLU A 84 2.91 18.80 -11.30
C GLU A 84 2.48 18.19 -12.65
N TYR A 85 1.78 17.07 -12.63
CA TYR A 85 1.39 16.37 -13.86
C TYR A 85 0.22 17.04 -14.61
N GLY A 86 -0.60 17.81 -13.88
CA GLY A 86 -1.70 18.61 -14.42
C GLY A 86 -1.28 19.88 -15.16
N ILE A 87 0.03 20.15 -15.28
CA ILE A 87 0.52 21.31 -16.03
C ILE A 87 0.20 21.12 -17.51
N THR A 88 -0.48 22.11 -18.08
CA THR A 88 -0.76 22.18 -19.51
C THR A 88 0.53 22.12 -20.33
N PRO A 89 0.68 21.15 -21.25
CA PRO A 89 1.84 21.06 -22.12
C PRO A 89 2.00 22.31 -22.99
N SER A 90 3.23 22.78 -23.16
CA SER A 90 3.57 23.89 -24.04
C SER A 90 5.02 23.80 -24.49
N LYS A 91 5.36 24.50 -25.57
CA LYS A 91 6.75 24.53 -26.06
C LYS A 91 7.73 25.07 -25.03
N LYS A 92 7.29 26.00 -24.17
CA LYS A 92 8.10 26.64 -23.13
C LYS A 92 8.39 25.73 -21.94
N ASN A 93 7.47 24.82 -21.60
CA ASN A 93 7.62 23.94 -20.44
C ASN A 93 7.97 22.49 -20.83
N LYS A 94 8.45 22.28 -22.07
CA LYS A 94 8.72 20.96 -22.65
C LYS A 94 9.52 20.03 -21.75
N GLU A 95 10.65 20.53 -21.26
CA GLU A 95 11.54 19.76 -20.39
C GLU A 95 10.85 19.35 -19.10
N LYS A 96 10.04 20.24 -18.50
CA LYS A 96 9.29 19.95 -17.28
C LYS A 96 8.26 18.85 -17.51
N VAL A 97 7.48 18.92 -18.60
CA VAL A 97 6.49 17.90 -18.94
C VAL A 97 7.15 16.54 -19.18
N LEU A 98 8.26 16.51 -19.92
CA LEU A 98 9.01 15.26 -20.15
C LEU A 98 9.59 14.68 -18.86
N MET A 99 10.04 15.52 -17.93
CA MET A 99 10.49 15.10 -16.61
C MET A 99 9.34 14.48 -15.80
N ASN A 100 8.15 15.11 -15.85
CA ASN A 100 6.95 14.62 -15.17
C ASN A 100 6.52 13.25 -15.72
N ILE A 101 6.49 13.09 -17.06
CA ILE A 101 6.25 11.82 -17.75
C ILE A 101 7.20 10.74 -17.23
N ARG A 102 8.51 11.05 -17.21
CA ARG A 102 9.54 10.10 -16.76
C ARG A 102 9.36 9.73 -15.28
N TYR A 103 9.00 10.69 -14.43
CA TYR A 103 8.74 10.43 -13.01
C TYR A 103 7.63 9.40 -12.84
N ILE A 104 6.47 9.61 -13.48
CA ILE A 104 5.33 8.68 -13.39
C ILE A 104 5.68 7.32 -13.98
N SER A 105 6.35 7.26 -15.15
CA SER A 105 6.84 6.00 -15.73
C SER A 105 7.70 5.20 -14.76
N ASN A 106 8.61 5.87 -14.04
CA ASN A 106 9.47 5.22 -13.05
C ASN A 106 8.67 4.70 -11.85
N LYS A 107 7.69 5.45 -11.37
CA LYS A 107 6.84 5.02 -10.25
C LYS A 107 5.96 3.83 -10.63
N ILE A 108 5.38 3.83 -11.83
CA ILE A 108 4.63 2.68 -12.38
C ILE A 108 5.52 1.44 -12.40
N HIS A 109 6.75 1.54 -12.92
CA HIS A 109 7.70 0.42 -12.95
C HIS A 109 8.04 -0.14 -11.56
N ILE A 110 8.21 0.74 -10.56
CA ILE A 110 8.46 0.32 -9.18
C ILE A 110 7.22 -0.41 -8.61
N LEU A 111 6.01 0.11 -8.86
CA LEU A 111 4.77 -0.54 -8.45
C LEU A 111 4.62 -1.93 -9.09
N GLU A 112 4.93 -2.08 -10.38
CA GLU A 112 4.91 -3.38 -11.08
C GLU A 112 5.83 -4.40 -10.38
N LYS A 113 7.05 -3.99 -10.02
CA LYS A 113 8.01 -4.85 -9.33
C LYS A 113 7.57 -5.23 -7.91
N LEU A 114 7.06 -4.28 -7.14
CA LEU A 114 6.64 -4.54 -5.76
C LEU A 114 5.37 -5.41 -5.69
N SER A 115 4.55 -5.37 -6.74
CA SER A 115 3.25 -6.03 -6.79
C SER A 115 3.25 -7.29 -7.66
N GLU A 116 4.41 -7.81 -8.05
CA GLU A 116 4.55 -8.92 -9.02
C GLU A 116 3.72 -10.16 -8.67
N LYS A 117 3.55 -10.44 -7.38
CA LYS A 117 2.81 -11.60 -6.85
C LYS A 117 1.32 -11.32 -6.62
N ASN A 118 0.88 -10.07 -6.75
CA ASN A 118 -0.49 -9.67 -6.49
C ASN A 118 -1.21 -9.35 -7.79
N LYS A 119 -2.02 -10.31 -8.27
CA LYS A 119 -2.70 -10.21 -9.57
C LYS A 119 -3.62 -8.99 -9.66
N GLU A 120 -4.42 -8.75 -8.63
CA GLU A 120 -5.39 -7.64 -8.58
C GLU A 120 -4.67 -6.28 -8.73
N ILE A 121 -3.60 -6.06 -7.97
CA ILE A 121 -2.82 -4.82 -8.08
C ILE A 121 -2.15 -4.71 -9.46
N LYS A 122 -1.69 -5.83 -10.05
CA LYS A 122 -1.09 -5.81 -11.39
C LYS A 122 -2.08 -5.37 -12.47
N ASP A 123 -3.33 -5.80 -12.38
CA ASP A 123 -4.36 -5.43 -13.33
C ASP A 123 -4.66 -3.92 -13.23
N SER A 124 -4.73 -3.36 -12.01
CA SER A 124 -4.84 -1.91 -11.79
C SER A 124 -3.62 -1.14 -12.32
N ILE A 125 -2.40 -1.64 -12.10
CA ILE A 125 -1.19 -1.02 -12.64
C ILE A 125 -1.16 -1.06 -14.18
N SER A 126 -1.63 -2.15 -14.79
CA SER A 126 -1.75 -2.27 -16.25
C SER A 126 -2.69 -1.19 -16.81
N TYR A 127 -3.82 -0.95 -16.14
CA TYR A 127 -4.72 0.15 -16.51
C TYR A 127 -4.03 1.52 -16.37
N ILE A 128 -3.37 1.80 -15.25
CA ILE A 128 -2.62 3.04 -15.03
C ILE A 128 -1.59 3.26 -16.16
N LYS A 129 -0.87 2.21 -16.54
CA LYS A 129 0.12 2.24 -17.62
C LYS A 129 -0.51 2.58 -18.96
N LYS A 130 -1.70 2.05 -19.25
CA LYS A 130 -2.47 2.36 -20.47
C LYS A 130 -2.89 3.83 -20.49
N GLU A 131 -3.46 4.35 -19.41
CA GLU A 131 -3.85 5.77 -19.33
C GLU A 131 -2.65 6.71 -19.41
N HIS A 132 -1.55 6.36 -18.73
CA HIS A 132 -0.28 7.08 -18.82
C HIS A 132 0.28 7.12 -20.24
N LYS A 133 0.17 6.00 -20.98
CA LYS A 133 0.57 5.95 -22.40
C LYS A 133 -0.27 6.89 -23.27
N LYS A 134 -1.59 6.97 -23.04
CA LYS A 134 -2.46 7.93 -23.74
C LYS A 134 -2.04 9.38 -23.50
N TYR A 135 -1.62 9.71 -22.27
CA TYR A 135 -1.07 11.04 -21.97
C TYR A 135 0.20 11.30 -22.78
N ILE A 136 1.14 10.36 -22.78
CA ILE A 136 2.40 10.48 -23.54
C ILE A 136 2.10 10.70 -25.03
N GLU A 137 1.27 9.85 -25.63
CA GLU A 137 0.89 9.96 -27.04
C GLU A 137 0.24 11.32 -27.34
N PHE A 138 -0.68 11.77 -26.49
CA PHE A 138 -1.29 13.09 -26.66
C PHE A 138 -0.30 14.25 -26.55
N VAL A 139 0.68 14.16 -25.64
CA VAL A 139 1.70 15.19 -25.47
C VAL A 139 2.68 15.19 -26.65
N ASP A 140 3.16 14.02 -27.05
CA ASP A 140 4.14 13.87 -28.13
C ASP A 140 3.57 14.32 -29.49
N ASP A 141 2.32 13.97 -29.79
CA ASP A 141 1.65 14.33 -31.05
C ASP A 141 1.40 15.86 -31.19
N ASN A 142 1.40 16.58 -30.07
CA ASN A 142 0.93 17.97 -30.01
C ASN A 142 1.98 18.95 -29.47
N PHE A 143 3.20 18.50 -29.20
CA PHE A 143 4.24 19.31 -28.54
C PHE A 143 4.62 20.58 -29.31
N ASP A 144 4.56 20.52 -30.64
CA ASP A 144 4.96 21.63 -31.51
C ASP A 144 3.84 22.63 -31.78
N GLN A 145 2.64 22.38 -31.24
CA GLN A 145 1.50 23.29 -31.34
C GLN A 145 1.71 24.55 -30.49
N GLU A 146 1.04 25.64 -30.87
CA GLU A 146 1.07 26.88 -30.11
C GLU A 146 0.41 26.74 -28.73
N ASP A 147 0.80 27.60 -27.77
CA ASP A 147 0.27 27.56 -26.40
C ASP A 147 -1.28 27.60 -26.36
N ILE A 148 -1.92 28.27 -27.32
CA ILE A 148 -3.38 28.39 -27.49
C ILE A 148 -4.03 27.02 -27.78
N TYR A 149 -3.33 26.13 -28.48
CA TYR A 149 -3.82 24.79 -28.84
C TYR A 149 -4.26 23.99 -27.61
N PHE A 150 -3.49 24.09 -26.52
CA PHE A 150 -3.80 23.37 -25.29
C PHE A 150 -4.79 24.11 -24.38
N GLN A 151 -5.13 25.37 -24.67
CA GLN A 151 -6.10 26.14 -23.87
C GLN A 151 -7.56 25.85 -24.23
N GLU A 152 -7.81 25.13 -25.32
CA GLU A 152 -9.15 24.65 -25.66
C GLU A 152 -9.71 23.76 -24.55
N GLU A 153 -10.94 24.07 -24.11
CA GLU A 153 -11.63 23.43 -22.99
C GLU A 153 -11.66 21.90 -23.13
N ASN A 154 -12.06 21.40 -24.30
CA ASN A 154 -12.14 19.96 -24.59
C ASN A 154 -10.80 19.21 -24.36
N ARG A 155 -9.66 19.88 -24.54
CA ARG A 155 -8.32 19.27 -24.41
C ARG A 155 -7.82 19.31 -22.98
N GLN A 156 -8.13 20.40 -22.29
CA GLN A 156 -7.95 20.49 -20.84
C GLN A 156 -8.75 19.41 -20.12
N GLU A 157 -10.01 19.20 -20.53
CA GLU A 157 -10.86 18.14 -20.00
C GLU A 157 -10.29 16.75 -20.30
N LYS A 158 -9.80 16.51 -21.52
CA LYS A 158 -9.15 15.24 -21.87
C LYS A 158 -7.92 14.95 -20.98
N LEU A 159 -7.07 15.95 -20.76
CA LEU A 159 -5.91 15.81 -19.88
C LEU A 159 -6.31 15.54 -18.43
N LYS A 160 -7.28 16.30 -17.90
CA LYS A 160 -7.83 16.10 -16.56
C LYS A 160 -8.46 14.70 -16.41
N SER A 161 -9.19 14.23 -17.42
CA SER A 161 -9.79 12.90 -17.43
C SER A 161 -8.72 11.81 -17.31
N ILE A 162 -7.64 11.89 -18.09
CA ILE A 162 -6.54 10.92 -18.00
C ILE A 162 -5.91 10.92 -16.60
N ILE A 163 -5.66 12.10 -16.04
CA ILE A 163 -5.08 12.25 -14.70
C ILE A 163 -6.00 11.66 -13.63
N ASN A 164 -7.29 11.99 -13.68
CA ASN A 164 -8.28 11.47 -12.74
C ASN A 164 -8.43 9.94 -12.85
N ASN A 165 -8.37 9.38 -14.07
CA ASN A 165 -8.41 7.92 -14.25
C ASN A 165 -7.21 7.22 -13.57
N ILE A 166 -6.02 7.84 -13.64
CA ILE A 166 -4.85 7.32 -12.93
C ILE A 166 -5.02 7.48 -11.42
N ASP A 167 -5.43 8.66 -10.95
CA ASP A 167 -5.63 8.96 -9.52
C ASP A 167 -6.63 7.99 -8.86
N ASN A 168 -7.77 7.79 -9.52
CA ASN A 168 -8.81 6.86 -9.07
C ASN A 168 -8.31 5.41 -8.98
N LYS A 169 -7.49 4.96 -9.94
CA LYS A 169 -6.90 3.62 -9.87
C LYS A 169 -5.83 3.48 -8.79
N LEU A 170 -5.13 4.56 -8.43
CA LEU A 170 -4.24 4.56 -7.28
C LEU A 170 -5.03 4.41 -5.97
N ASP A 171 -6.19 5.09 -5.84
CA ASP A 171 -7.08 4.91 -4.70
C ASP A 171 -7.62 3.48 -4.59
N GLU A 172 -8.03 2.87 -5.70
CA GLU A 172 -8.46 1.47 -5.71
C GLU A 172 -7.37 0.52 -5.21
N ILE A 173 -6.10 0.75 -5.59
CA ILE A 173 -4.97 -0.02 -5.07
C ILE A 173 -4.86 0.19 -3.56
N ILE A 174 -4.94 1.43 -3.07
CA ILE A 174 -4.87 1.74 -1.64
C ILE A 174 -5.98 1.00 -0.88
N VAL A 175 -7.23 1.09 -1.34
CA VAL A 175 -8.37 0.40 -0.72
C VAL A 175 -8.15 -1.12 -0.71
N TYR A 176 -7.65 -1.69 -1.81
CA TYR A 176 -7.33 -3.11 -1.89
C TYR A 176 -6.29 -3.53 -0.83
N LEU A 177 -5.27 -2.71 -0.56
CA LEU A 177 -4.25 -3.03 0.45
C LEU A 177 -4.82 -3.19 1.87
N TYR A 178 -5.95 -2.52 2.15
CA TYR A 178 -6.63 -2.57 3.45
C TYR A 178 -7.72 -3.63 3.53
N THR A 179 -8.47 -3.84 2.45
CA THR A 179 -9.66 -4.70 2.44
C THR A 179 -9.42 -6.08 1.82
N GLY A 180 -8.38 -6.22 0.99
CA GLY A 180 -8.16 -7.39 0.15
C GLY A 180 -9.14 -7.49 -1.03
N GLN A 181 -9.93 -6.46 -1.28
CA GLN A 181 -10.92 -6.39 -2.37
C GLN A 181 -10.78 -5.05 -3.10
N ILE A 182 -10.84 -5.04 -4.42
CA ILE A 182 -10.93 -3.79 -5.17
C ILE A 182 -12.37 -3.32 -5.04
N PRO A 183 -12.64 -2.08 -4.58
CA PRO A 183 -14.00 -1.57 -4.54
C PRO A 183 -14.53 -1.53 -5.98
N ILE A 184 -15.69 -2.14 -6.20
CA ILE A 184 -16.44 -1.98 -7.46
C ILE A 184 -16.97 -0.55 -7.43
N VAL A 185 -16.17 0.40 -7.92
CA VAL A 185 -16.69 1.73 -8.21
C VAL A 185 -17.58 1.57 -9.43
N HIS A 186 -18.89 1.52 -9.21
CA HIS A 186 -19.83 1.76 -10.29
C HIS A 186 -19.52 3.18 -10.79
N SER A 187 -18.83 3.28 -11.92
CA SER A 187 -18.91 4.47 -12.74
C SER A 187 -20.38 4.63 -13.08
N GLU A 188 -21.09 5.49 -12.35
CA GLU A 188 -22.37 6.02 -12.79
C GLU A 188 -22.13 6.57 -14.19
N GLN A 189 -22.69 5.87 -15.16
CA GLN A 189 -22.94 6.41 -16.49
C GLN A 189 -24.10 7.37 -16.32
N GLU A 190 -23.81 8.66 -16.21
CA GLU A 190 -24.74 9.74 -16.59
C GLU A 190 -23.97 10.81 -17.38
#